data_AF-A0A5B6UYU0-F1
#
_entry.id   AF-A0A5B6UYU0-F1
#
_cell.length_a   1.000
_cell.length_b   1.000
_cell.length_c   1.000
_cell.angle_alpha   90.00
_cell.angle_beta   90.00
_cell.angle_gamma   90.00
#
_symmetry.space_group_name_H-M   'P 1'
#
loop_
_entity.id
_entity.type
_entity.pdbx_description
1 polymer ?
#
loop_
_entity_poly.entity_id
_entity_poly.type
_entity_poly.pdbx_seq_one_letter_code
_entity_poly.pdbx_strand_id
1 'polypeptide(L)' 'MTYNEEPIRILAREVKQLRNKSIALIKVLWKRHDVEEATWEPKETMRKQYPNLFTDQEKRKSDLDRGKNKVFD' A
#
# COMPACT_ATOMS: atom_id res chain seq x y z
N MET A 1 -23.48 17.23 0.69
CA MET A 1 -22.32 17.11 1.59
C MET A 1 -21.51 15.91 1.13
N THR A 2 -20.56 16.12 0.22
CA THR A 2 -19.61 15.07 -0.20
C THR A 2 -18.50 15.02 0.84
N TYR A 3 -18.56 14.00 1.69
CA TYR A 3 -17.53 13.72 2.68
C TYR A 3 -16.29 13.20 1.94
N ASN A 4 -15.37 14.09 1.60
CA ASN A 4 -14.13 13.73 0.93
C ASN A 4 -13.14 13.24 1.99
N GLU A 5 -13.13 11.94 2.25
CA GLU A 5 -12.05 11.29 3.01
C GLU A 5 -10.79 11.24 2.14
N GLU A 6 -9.76 11.95 2.56
CA GLU A 6 -8.47 11.95 1.85
C GLU A 6 -7.49 11.00 2.53
N PRO A 7 -6.98 9.97 1.83
CA PRO A 7 -5.93 9.13 2.39
C PRO A 7 -4.61 9.88 2.37
N ILE A 8 -4.02 10.05 3.55
CA ILE A 8 -2.76 10.78 3.73
C ILE A 8 -1.57 9.89 3.34
N ARG A 9 -1.47 8.70 3.95
CA ARG A 9 -0.34 7.78 3.75
C ARG A 9 -0.63 6.38 4.26
N ILE A 10 0.16 5.42 3.77
CA ILE A 10 0.18 4.05 4.29
C ILE A 10 1.13 3.99 5.49
N LEU A 11 0.60 3.66 6.67
CA LEU A 11 1.35 3.54 7.92
C LEU A 11 1.99 2.15 8.09
N ALA A 12 1.29 1.10 7.67
CA ALA A 12 1.75 -0.28 7.84
C ALA A 12 1.20 -1.19 6.74
N ARG A 13 1.83 -2.35 6.58
CA ARG A 13 1.41 -3.40 5.64
C ARG A 13 1.50 -4.73 6.36
N GLU A 14 0.45 -5.52 6.25
CA GLU A 14 0.37 -6.84 6.86
C GLU A 14 -0.20 -7.82 5.83
N VAL A 15 0.29 -9.07 5.83
CA VAL A 15 -0.31 -10.13 5.03
C VAL A 15 -0.90 -11.14 6.00
N LYS A 16 -2.22 -11.24 6.01
CA LYS A 16 -2.91 -12.27 6.77
C LYS A 16 -3.01 -13.53 5.93
N GLN A 17 -2.37 -14.59 6.41
CA GLN A 17 -2.50 -15.92 5.87
C GLN A 17 -3.77 -16.56 6.44
N LEU A 18 -4.73 -16.85 5.56
CA LEU A 18 -5.89 -17.66 5.86
C LEU A 18 -5.63 -19.08 5.37
N ARG A 19 -6.47 -20.03 5.81
CA ARG A 19 -6.32 -21.47 5.56
C ARG A 19 -6.12 -21.84 4.08
N ASN A 20 -6.63 -21.04 3.16
CA ASN A 20 -6.56 -21.28 1.71
C ASN A 20 -6.13 -20.05 0.88
N LYS A 21 -5.88 -18.89 1.50
CA LYS A 21 -5.57 -17.65 0.77
C LYS A 21 -4.79 -16.67 1.62
N SER A 22 -3.95 -15.88 0.98
CA SER A 22 -3.28 -14.73 1.60
C SER A 22 -4.04 -13.45 1.27
N ILE A 23 -4.35 -12.62 2.27
CA ILE A 23 -4.92 -11.29 2.07
C ILE A 23 -3.91 -10.24 2.54
N ALA A 24 -3.51 -9.35 1.64
CA ALA A 24 -2.70 -8.20 1.99
C ALA A 24 -3.60 -7.05 2.49
N LEU A 25 -3.36 -6.64 3.73
CA LEU A 25 -3.97 -5.48 4.36
C LEU A 25 -2.94 -4.37 4.50
N ILE A 26 -3.40 -3.13 4.44
CA ILE A 26 -2.58 -1.96 4.70
C ILE A 26 -3.27 -1.05 5.69
N LYS A 27 -2.50 -0.47 6.60
CA LYS A 27 -3.00 0.54 7.52
C LYS A 27 -2.89 1.89 6.83
N VAL A 28 -4.01 2.54 6.55
CA VAL A 28 -4.05 3.85 5.89
C VAL A 28 -4.50 4.90 6.87
N LEU A 29 -3.75 6.00 6.93
CA LEU A 29 -4.12 7.19 7.67
C LEU A 29 -5.01 8.06 6.79
N TRP A 30 -6.17 8.44 7.30
CA TRP A 30 -7.17 9.26 6.64
C TRP A 30 -7.31 10.60 7.36
N LYS A 31 -7.56 11.65 6.60
CA LYS A 31 -7.97 12.95 7.16
C LYS A 31 -9.49 13.07 7.07
N ARG A 32 -10.18 13.01 8.20
CA ARG A 32 -11.63 13.29 8.32
C ARG A 32 -11.84 14.52 9.19
N HIS A 33 -12.22 15.66 8.59
CA HIS A 33 -12.59 16.89 9.32
C HIS A 33 -11.63 17.23 10.48
N ASP A 34 -10.33 17.27 10.17
CA ASP A 34 -9.23 17.55 11.10
C ASP A 34 -8.90 16.47 12.13
N VAL A 35 -9.60 15.33 12.09
CA VAL A 35 -9.22 14.12 12.82
C VAL A 35 -8.44 13.19 11.90
N GLU A 36 -7.27 12.75 12.37
CA GLU A 36 -6.51 11.70 11.72
C GLU A 36 -6.96 10.33 12.25
N GLU A 37 -7.49 9.49 11.36
CA GLU A 37 -7.94 8.14 11.70
C GLU A 37 -7.18 7.11 10.88
N ALA A 38 -6.85 5.97 11.50
CA ALA A 38 -6.12 4.91 10.81
C ALA A 38 -6.96 3.63 10.70
N THR A 39 -7.31 3.24 9.48
CA THR A 39 -8.07 2.01 9.19
C THR A 39 -7.22 0.96 8.50
N TRP A 40 -7.63 -0.30 8.61
CA TRP A 40 -7.00 -1.41 7.90
C TRP A 40 -7.83 -1.75 6.65
N GLU A 41 -7.27 -1.45 5.49
CA GLU A 41 -7.94 -1.66 4.20
C GLU A 41 -7.27 -2.74 3.36
N PRO A 42 -8.01 -3.48 2.53
CA PRO A 42 -7.43 -4.39 1.55
C PRO A 42 -6.52 -3.65 0.57
N LYS A 43 -5.27 -4.11 0.45
CA LYS A 43 -4.26 -3.51 -0.43
C LYS A 43 -4.76 -3.40 -1.87
N GLU A 44 -5.44 -4.44 -2.37
CA GLU A 44 -5.90 -4.47 -3.75
C GLU A 44 -6.96 -3.41 -4.04
N THR A 45 -7.89 -3.19 -3.10
CA THR A 45 -8.91 -2.15 -3.20
C THR A 45 -8.27 -0.77 -3.20
N MET A 46 -7.38 -0.51 -2.24
CA MET A 46 -6.69 0.78 -2.15
C MET A 46 -5.79 1.06 -3.34
N ARG A 47 -5.18 0.03 -3.94
CA ARG A 47 -4.37 0.21 -5.16
C ARG A 47 -5.23 0.59 -6.36
N LYS A 48 -6.47 0.12 -6.44
CA LYS A 48 -7.41 0.48 -7.52
C LYS A 48 -7.98 1.88 -7.34
N GLN A 49 -8.35 2.26 -6.12
CA GLN A 49 -8.96 3.57 -5.83
C GLN A 49 -7.92 4.70 -5.73
N TYR A 50 -6.77 4.42 -5.11
CA TYR A 50 -5.72 5.39 -4.83
C TYR A 50 -4.36 4.86 -5.30
N PRO A 51 -4.16 4.66 -6.62
CA PRO A 51 -2.90 4.14 -7.16
C PRO A 51 -1.69 5.02 -6.78
N ASN A 52 -1.92 6.33 -6.64
CA ASN A 52 -0.90 7.31 -6.26
C ASN A 52 -0.23 7.04 -4.90
N LEU A 53 -0.90 6.33 -3.98
CA LEU A 53 -0.31 5.96 -2.68
C LEU A 53 0.75 4.84 -2.79
N PHE A 54 0.83 4.16 -3.94
CA PHE A 54 1.66 2.98 -4.14
C PHE A 54 2.82 3.19 -5.12
N THR A 55 2.84 4.29 -5.87
CA THR A 55 3.81 4.59 -6.94
C THR A 55 5.26 4.67 -6.44
N ASP A 56 5.49 5.21 -5.24
CA ASP A 56 6.86 5.36 -4.69
C ASP A 56 7.43 4.06 -4.13
N GLN A 57 6.59 3.08 -3.83
CA GLN A 57 6.99 1.85 -3.14
C GLN A 57 7.32 0.72 -4.12
N GLU A 58 6.80 0.77 -5.35
CA GLU A 58 7.09 -0.22 -6.39
C GLU A 58 8.41 0.05 -7.12
N LYS A 59 8.82 1.33 -7.27
CA LYS A 59 10.12 1.71 -7.85
C LYS A 59 11.32 1.09 -7.09
N ARG A 60 11.24 1.03 -5.76
CA ARG A 60 12.30 0.42 -4.94
C ARG A 60 12.42 -1.11 -5.09
N LYS A 61 11.38 -1.79 -5.59
CA LYS A 61 11.46 -3.22 -5.91
C LYS A 61 12.04 -3.46 -7.30
N SER A 62 11.76 -2.61 -8.29
CA SER A 62 12.34 -2.74 -9.64
C SER A 62 13.84 -2.48 -9.68
N ASP A 63 14.35 -1.59 -8.82
CA ASP A 63 15.80 -1.30 -8.78
C ASP A 63 16.62 -2.43 -8.12
N LEU A 64 16.01 -3.21 -7.22
CA LEU A 64 16.66 -4.39 -6.63
C LEU A 64 16.68 -5.59 -7.60
N ASP A 65 15.72 -5.67 -8.52
CA ASP A 65 15.63 -6.76 -9.51
C ASP A 65 16.61 -6.57 -10.69
N ARG A 66 16.97 -5.33 -11.01
CA ARG A 66 17.96 -5.00 -12.05
C ARG A 66 19.41 -5.37 -11.67
N GLY A 67 19.69 -5.59 -10.38
CA GLY A 67 21.05 -5.78 -9.85
C GLY A 67 21.60 -7.21 -9.87
N LYS A 68 20.85 -8.23 -10.33
CA LYS A 68 21.27 -9.64 -10.20
C LYS A 68 21.86 -10.30 -11.45
N ASN A 69 21.92 -9.63 -12.59
CA ASN A 69 22.61 -10.14 -13.78
C ASN A 69 23.96 -9.44 -13.96
N LYS A 70 24.93 -9.76 -13.10
CA LYS A 70 26.35 -9.65 -13.45
C LYS A 70 26.93 -11.05 -13.41
N VAL A 71 26.87 -11.69 -14.57
CA VAL A 71 27.64 -12.87 -14.91
C VAL A 71 29.10 -12.54 -14.59
N PHE A 72 29.72 -13.31 -13.70
CA PHE A 72 31.17 -13.38 -13.61
C PHE A 72 31.62 -14.14 -14.86
N ASP A 73 32.24 -13.46 -15.81
CA ASP A 73 33.23 -14.05 -16.72
C ASP A 73 34.53 -14.31 -15.93
#